data_AF-A0A258X636-F1
#
_entry.id   AF-A0A258X636-F1
#
_cell.length_a   1.000
_cell.length_b   1.000
_cell.length_c   1.000
_cell.angle_alpha   90.00
_cell.angle_beta   90.00
_cell.angle_gamma   90.00
#
_symmetry.space_group_name_H-M   'P 1'
#
loop_
_entity.id
_entity.type
_entity.pdbx_description
1 polymer ?
#
loop_
_entity_poly.entity_id
_entity_poly.type
_entity_poly.pdbx_seq_one_letter_code
_entity_poly.pdbx_strand_id
1 'polypeptide(L)'
;MKRFALLAALCTATTAQAAQDTAGLVRFVACPVYRDTDAGRKSGCWLTDDRETGKRWDVTESPYKPDWNFAVLVEGRPSANAAQPCGSPALDPVRTSRLDIPCT
;
A
#
# COMPACT_ATOMS: atom_id res chain seq x y z
N MET A 1 52.85 -30.33 22.15
CA MET A 1 52.83 -28.87 21.87
C MET A 1 52.33 -28.64 20.46
N LYS A 2 51.44 -27.64 20.26
CA LYS A 2 50.95 -27.10 18.97
C LYS A 2 50.07 -28.10 18.17
N ARG A 3 48.85 -27.81 17.72
CA ARG A 3 48.26 -26.57 17.18
C ARG A 3 46.73 -26.61 17.35
N PHE A 4 46.18 -25.76 18.20
CA PHE A 4 44.78 -25.33 18.13
C PHE A 4 44.79 -23.95 17.47
N ALA A 5 44.23 -23.81 16.28
CA ALA A 5 43.69 -22.56 15.74
C ALA A 5 43.27 -22.75 14.28
N LEU A 6 41.99 -23.05 14.05
CA LEU A 6 41.30 -22.77 12.78
C LEU A 6 39.79 -22.86 13.02
N LEU A 7 39.26 -21.89 13.77
CA LEU A 7 37.82 -21.71 14.02
C LEU A 7 37.56 -20.20 14.14
N ALA A 8 37.53 -19.47 13.02
CA ALA A 8 37.06 -18.08 13.00
C ALA A 8 36.80 -17.60 11.56
N ALA A 9 35.87 -18.21 10.82
CA ALA A 9 35.46 -17.65 9.53
C ALA A 9 34.10 -18.18 9.03
N LEU A 10 33.03 -18.17 9.83
CA LEU A 10 31.66 -18.41 9.32
C LEU A 10 30.62 -17.77 10.25
N CYS A 11 30.53 -16.44 10.31
CA CYS A 11 29.41 -15.78 11.02
C CYS A 11 29.12 -14.35 10.52
N THR A 12 29.32 -14.05 9.24
CA THR A 12 28.75 -12.85 8.62
C THR A 12 27.67 -13.26 7.62
N ALA A 13 26.65 -13.96 8.12
CA ALA A 13 25.40 -14.14 7.39
C ALA A 13 24.68 -12.77 7.37
N THR A 14 24.70 -12.17 6.20
CA THR A 14 24.02 -10.94 5.82
C THR A 14 22.54 -10.97 6.21
N THR A 15 22.13 -10.09 7.13
CA THR A 15 20.73 -9.84 7.52
C THR A 15 19.96 -8.98 6.49
N ALA A 16 20.39 -8.92 5.22
CA ALA A 16 19.90 -7.98 4.22
C ALA A 16 18.63 -8.44 3.47
N GLN A 17 18.17 -9.69 3.63
CA GLN A 17 17.05 -10.22 2.85
C GLN A 17 15.67 -9.65 3.22
N ALA A 18 15.49 -8.97 4.36
CA ALA A 18 14.17 -8.47 4.78
C ALA A 18 13.77 -7.10 4.16
N ALA A 19 14.70 -6.40 3.51
CA ALA A 19 14.44 -5.07 2.95
C ALA A 19 13.86 -5.09 1.52
N GLN A 20 13.90 -6.23 0.82
CA GLN A 20 13.50 -6.28 -0.60
C GLN A 20 11.98 -6.38 -0.79
N ASP A 21 11.23 -6.92 0.18
CA ASP A 21 9.77 -7.09 0.06
C ASP A 21 8.97 -5.77 0.21
N THR A 22 9.59 -4.72 0.73
CA THR A 22 8.97 -3.39 0.91
C THR A 22 9.17 -2.46 -0.29
N ALA A 23 10.06 -2.80 -1.23
CA ALA A 23 10.22 -2.02 -2.45
C ALA A 23 8.90 -1.99 -3.24
N GLY A 24 8.29 -0.81 -3.36
CA GLY A 24 7.03 -0.61 -4.09
C GLY A 24 5.76 -0.90 -3.29
N LEU A 25 5.83 -1.14 -1.97
CA LEU A 25 4.64 -1.18 -1.12
C LEU A 25 4.19 0.25 -0.81
N VAL A 26 2.92 0.55 -1.08
CA VAL A 26 2.25 1.79 -0.68
C VAL A 26 1.51 1.50 0.61
N ARG A 27 1.82 2.25 1.67
CA ARG A 27 1.21 2.09 3.00
C ARG A 27 1.05 3.43 3.72
N PHE A 28 -0.19 3.84 3.96
CA PHE A 28 -0.48 5.10 4.63
C PHE A 28 -1.90 5.10 5.23
N VAL A 29 -2.17 6.07 6.11
CA VAL A 29 -3.52 6.30 6.64
C VAL A 29 -4.12 7.53 5.97
N ALA A 30 -5.36 7.43 5.50
CA ALA A 30 -6.05 8.55 4.88
C ALA A 30 -7.57 8.47 5.04
N CYS A 31 -8.22 9.61 4.87
CA CYS A 31 -9.66 9.68 4.70
C CYS A 31 -10.03 9.29 3.27
N PRO A 32 -10.92 8.29 3.08
CA PRO A 32 -11.34 7.87 1.77
C PRO A 32 -12.36 8.84 1.19
N VAL A 33 -12.25 9.11 -0.11
CA VAL A 33 -13.17 9.94 -0.88
C VAL A 33 -13.91 9.05 -1.87
N TYR A 34 -15.24 9.05 -1.80
CA TYR A 34 -16.07 8.48 -2.84
C TYR A 34 -16.31 9.54 -3.93
N ARG A 35 -16.03 9.18 -5.18
CA ARG A 35 -16.34 10.01 -6.34
C ARG A 35 -17.17 9.22 -7.33
N ASP A 36 -18.37 9.73 -7.64
CA ASP A 36 -19.16 9.16 -8.71
C ASP A 36 -18.43 9.27 -10.07
N THR A 37 -18.68 8.32 -10.97
CA THR A 37 -18.03 8.32 -12.28
C THR A 37 -18.88 7.61 -13.34
N ASP A 38 -19.01 8.24 -14.50
CA ASP A 38 -19.65 7.64 -15.69
C ASP A 38 -18.67 6.78 -16.51
N ALA A 39 -17.70 6.15 -15.86
CA ALA A 39 -16.66 5.34 -16.52
C ALA A 39 -17.07 3.87 -16.73
N GLY A 40 -18.36 3.59 -16.93
CA GLY A 40 -18.88 2.24 -17.16
C GLY A 40 -18.83 1.31 -15.93
N ARG A 41 -18.67 1.86 -14.73
CA ARG A 41 -18.67 1.10 -13.47
C ARG A 41 -20.05 1.11 -12.83
N LYS A 42 -20.44 0.00 -12.18
CA LYS A 42 -21.68 -0.09 -11.38
C LYS A 42 -21.63 0.71 -10.07
N SER A 43 -20.43 1.07 -9.62
CA SER A 43 -20.15 1.85 -8.42
C SER A 43 -19.10 2.91 -8.75
N GLY A 44 -19.14 4.04 -8.05
CA GLY A 44 -18.12 5.08 -8.16
C GLY A 44 -16.71 4.63 -7.73
N CYS A 45 -15.80 5.59 -7.76
CA CYS A 45 -14.40 5.43 -7.38
C CYS A 45 -14.17 5.69 -5.90
N TRP A 46 -13.30 4.91 -5.29
CA TRP A 46 -12.76 5.17 -3.97
C TRP A 46 -11.31 5.66 -4.10
N LEU A 47 -11.04 6.83 -3.54
CA LEU A 47 -9.77 7.53 -3.66
C LEU A 47 -9.20 7.82 -2.28
N THR A 48 -7.88 7.79 -2.14
CA THR A 48 -7.18 8.17 -0.91
C THR A 48 -5.98 9.03 -1.22
N ASP A 49 -5.76 10.06 -0.41
CA ASP A 49 -4.64 10.99 -0.57
C ASP A 49 -3.50 10.63 0.41
N ASP A 50 -2.37 10.19 -0.16
CA ASP A 50 -1.13 10.01 0.58
C ASP A 50 -0.50 11.38 0.82
N ARG A 51 -0.59 11.86 2.08
CA ARG A 51 -0.08 13.18 2.46
C ARG A 51 1.44 13.26 2.45
N GLU A 52 2.14 12.14 2.59
CA GLU A 52 3.60 12.10 2.61
C GLU A 52 4.15 12.29 1.20
N THR A 53 3.57 11.59 0.21
CA THR A 53 4.03 11.66 -1.18
C THR A 53 3.27 12.67 -2.04
N GLY A 54 2.15 13.19 -1.56
CA GLY A 54 1.23 14.05 -2.31
C GLY A 54 0.46 13.32 -3.40
N LYS A 55 0.51 11.98 -3.44
CA LYS A 55 -0.15 11.17 -4.47
C LYS A 55 -1.57 10.83 -4.05
N ARG A 56 -2.48 10.94 -5.00
CA ARG A 56 -3.81 10.32 -4.91
C ARG A 56 -3.75 8.90 -5.48
N TRP A 57 -4.30 7.95 -4.75
CA TRP A 57 -4.39 6.55 -5.15
C TRP A 57 -5.85 6.15 -5.36
N ASP A 58 -6.10 5.36 -6.40
CA ASP A 58 -7.36 4.65 -6.59
C ASP A 58 -7.32 3.33 -5.82
N VAL A 59 -8.19 3.21 -4.82
CA VAL A 59 -8.33 2.04 -3.94
C VAL A 59 -9.61 1.26 -4.25
N THR A 60 -10.24 1.52 -5.40
CA THR A 60 -11.54 0.93 -5.74
C THR A 60 -11.49 -0.58 -5.84
N GLU A 61 -10.35 -1.19 -6.17
CA GLU A 61 -10.21 -2.65 -6.21
C GLU A 61 -10.10 -3.30 -4.82
N SER A 62 -10.20 -2.52 -3.73
CA SER A 62 -10.23 -3.11 -2.41
C SER A 62 -11.45 -4.00 -2.21
N PRO A 63 -11.29 -5.23 -1.68
CA PRO A 63 -12.41 -6.12 -1.43
C PRO A 63 -13.36 -5.60 -0.33
N TYR A 64 -12.85 -4.74 0.56
CA TYR A 64 -13.64 -4.10 1.61
C TYR A 64 -13.77 -2.62 1.28
N LYS A 65 -14.98 -2.18 0.89
CA LYS A 65 -15.19 -0.77 0.53
C LYS A 65 -15.03 0.12 1.78
N PRO A 66 -14.27 1.22 1.67
CA PRO A 66 -14.11 2.15 2.78
C PRO A 66 -15.44 2.72 3.27
N ASP A 67 -15.47 3.13 4.55
CA ASP A 67 -16.51 4.00 5.10
C ASP A 67 -15.99 5.44 5.03
N TRP A 68 -16.68 6.31 4.30
CA TRP A 68 -16.30 7.72 4.14
C TRP A 68 -16.24 8.53 5.45
N ASN A 69 -16.81 8.02 6.54
CA ASN A 69 -16.85 8.69 7.83
C ASN A 69 -15.58 8.43 8.65
N PHE A 70 -14.73 7.48 8.23
CA PHE A 70 -13.59 7.02 9.02
C PHE A 70 -12.32 6.87 8.18
N ALA A 71 -11.18 7.17 8.80
CA ALA A 71 -9.90 6.95 8.18
C ALA A 71 -9.67 5.45 7.91
N VAL A 72 -8.89 5.16 6.88
CA VAL A 72 -8.49 3.79 6.53
C VAL A 72 -6.97 3.68 6.48
N LEU A 73 -6.44 2.56 6.96
CA LEU A 73 -5.11 2.09 6.59
C LEU A 73 -5.19 1.54 5.17
N VAL A 74 -4.47 2.16 4.25
CA VAL A 74 -4.29 1.74 2.86
C VAL A 74 -3.01 0.93 2.77
N GLU A 75 -3.11 -0.26 2.20
CA GLU A 75 -1.97 -1.13 1.92
C GLU A 75 -2.11 -1.72 0.52
N GLY A 76 -1.14 -1.49 -0.36
CA GLY A 76 -1.22 -2.03 -1.71
C GLY A 76 0.04 -1.83 -2.53
N ARG A 77 -0.03 -2.21 -3.80
CA ARG A 77 1.06 -2.01 -4.78
C ARG A 77 0.51 -1.26 -6.00
N PRO A 78 1.27 -0.33 -6.60
CA PRO A 78 0.86 0.33 -7.83
C PRO A 78 0.56 -0.71 -8.91
N SER A 79 -0.62 -0.61 -9.54
CA SER A 79 -1.01 -1.48 -10.63
C SER A 79 -0.07 -1.31 -11.82
N ALA A 80 0.24 -2.40 -12.52
CA ALA A 80 0.94 -2.35 -13.80
C ALA A 80 0.01 -1.85 -14.93
N ASN A 81 -1.31 -1.80 -14.70
CA ASN A 81 -2.25 -1.26 -15.66
C ASN A 81 -2.16 0.27 -15.71
N ALA A 82 -1.83 0.81 -16.87
CA ALA A 82 -1.74 2.25 -17.08
C ALA A 82 -3.12 2.93 -17.18
N ALA A 83 -4.22 2.18 -17.37
CA ALA A 83 -5.56 2.73 -17.39
C ALA A 83 -5.95 3.26 -16.01
N GLN A 84 -6.45 4.50 -15.97
CA GLN A 84 -6.88 5.18 -14.75
C GLN A 84 -8.35 5.61 -14.87
N PRO A 85 -9.31 4.67 -14.83
CA PRO A 85 -10.73 4.99 -14.94
C PRO A 85 -11.21 5.94 -13.82
N CYS A 86 -10.49 5.94 -12.69
CA CYS A 86 -10.72 6.85 -11.58
C CYS A 86 -9.85 8.11 -11.61
N GLY A 87 -9.09 8.36 -12.68
CA GLY A 87 -8.23 9.55 -12.82
C GLY A 87 -7.07 9.60 -11.83
N SER A 88 -6.70 8.46 -11.25
CA SER A 88 -5.57 8.30 -10.35
C SER A 88 -4.98 6.91 -10.53
N PRO A 89 -3.67 6.72 -10.30
CA PRO A 89 -3.05 5.40 -10.34
C PRO A 89 -3.75 4.42 -9.40
N ALA A 90 -4.07 3.23 -9.89
CA ALA A 90 -4.71 2.19 -9.08
C ALA A 90 -3.68 1.46 -8.22
N LEU A 91 -4.11 1.06 -7.02
CA LEU A 91 -3.43 0.04 -6.24
C LEU A 91 -4.09 -1.32 -6.50
N ASP A 92 -3.30 -2.31 -6.91
CA ASP A 92 -3.76 -3.66 -7.20
C ASP A 92 -2.61 -4.68 -6.99
N PRO A 93 -2.68 -5.56 -5.97
CA PRO A 93 -3.76 -5.68 -4.99
C PRO A 93 -3.76 -4.50 -3.99
N VAL A 94 -4.95 -4.21 -3.44
CA VAL A 94 -5.13 -3.20 -2.38
C VAL A 94 -6.07 -3.66 -1.27
N ARG A 95 -5.75 -3.29 -0.03
CA ARG A 95 -6.58 -3.47 1.15
C ARG A 95 -6.79 -2.13 1.84
N THR A 96 -8.02 -1.86 2.25
CA THR A 96 -8.38 -0.76 3.14
C THR A 96 -8.97 -1.31 4.41
N SER A 97 -8.35 -0.96 5.55
CA SER A 97 -8.83 -1.34 6.89
C SER A 97 -9.32 -0.10 7.61
N ARG A 98 -10.60 -0.08 8.02
CA ARG A 98 -11.17 1.03 8.80
C ARG A 98 -10.43 1.17 10.13
N LEU A 99 -10.17 2.42 10.50
CA LEU A 99 -9.69 2.84 11.81
C LEU A 99 -10.80 3.59 12.52
N ASP A 100 -10.86 3.55 13.85
CA ASP A 100 -11.81 4.35 14.64
C ASP A 100 -11.31 5.79 14.81
N ILE A 101 -11.03 6.43 13.68
CA ILE A 101 -10.59 7.82 13.56
C ILE A 101 -11.56 8.48 12.58
N PRO A 102 -12.40 9.45 13.02
CA PRO A 102 -13.37 10.08 12.15
C PRO A 102 -12.70 10.94 11.08
N CYS A 103 -13.30 10.98 9.89
CA CYS A 103 -12.98 11.93 8.84
C CYS A 103 -13.88 13.17 8.97
N THR A 104 -13.25 14.35 9.01
CA THR A 104 -13.90 15.66 9.18
C THR A 104 -13.69 16.56 7.98
#